data_AF-A0A3C0VG09-F1
#
_entry.id   AF-A0A3C0VG09-F1
#
_cell.length_a   1.000
_cell.length_b   1.000
_cell.length_c   1.000
_cell.angle_alpha   90.00
_cell.angle_beta   90.00
_cell.angle_gamma   90.00
#
_symmetry.space_group_name_H-M   'P 1'
#
loop_
_entity.id
_entity.type
_entity.pdbx_description
1 polymer ?
#
loop_
_entity_poly.entity_id
_entity_poly.type
_entity_poly.pdbx_seq_one_letter_code
_entity_poly.pdbx_strand_id
1 'polypeptide(L)'
;MIPHENLSSPSFARRRANPRAAAAIACAAGAFLLPLARGADEPRATDWLRDARLGVFMHFLPGDPAGLAKVDAFDVPAVAAQLREMGAGYFVLTLGQNSGFFNSPNRAYDRITGYAAGERCARRDLPLDLQRALAPEGIKLMLYLPCQTPNQDRRAQRAFGIREGPADQPIDEAFARKWAEVIAEWSVRYGDRVAGWWFDGGYAHVGFNEAIGRIYAEAAKRGNPRAIVTFNPGVKLVRHTRAEDYTAGELNDPFDVLPASRWVDGSQWHALTFLGSAWARRDVRHPVERWVAWASAATAKGGAVTLDLGPTWDERTGPIGTFDAAQAAQVKAVRAAVGTASANAPRPQAAAPRKPNVVFILADDLGWADTTLYGRTKFYRTPNVDRLARRGMTFTRAYSASPLCSPTRASIMTGLSPARTGITAPVCHVPEALLEAAAETTAPPDCKATVCRSATRLVADYFTLAEALKAAGYATGHFGKWHLGPQPYSPIEHGFDVDVPHWPGPGPAGSYVAPWRFPSFKERAPAEHIEDRMAAEAAAFIDA
;
A
#
# COMPACT_ATOMS: atom_id res chain seq x y z
N MET A 1 4.21 6.59 74.24
CA MET A 1 5.58 7.09 74.06
C MET A 1 6.17 6.30 72.90
N ILE A 2 6.36 6.96 71.74
CA ILE A 2 7.25 6.61 70.59
C ILE A 2 6.91 5.34 69.78
N PRO A 3 6.94 5.35 68.41
CA PRO A 3 6.55 6.40 67.46
C PRO A 3 5.87 5.87 66.16
N HIS A 4 5.49 6.82 65.30
CA HIS A 4 5.19 6.64 63.89
C HIS A 4 6.35 6.02 63.10
N GLU A 5 6.05 5.04 62.23
CA GLU A 5 6.86 4.73 61.05
C GLU A 5 6.09 5.07 59.77
N ASN A 6 6.75 5.87 58.93
CA ASN A 6 6.38 6.14 57.55
C ASN A 6 6.44 4.86 56.73
N LEU A 7 5.33 4.51 56.06
CA LEU A 7 5.36 3.62 54.90
C LEU A 7 5.06 4.42 53.64
N SER A 8 6.14 4.85 53.02
CA SER A 8 6.23 5.21 51.61
C SER A 8 5.95 4.01 50.69
N SER A 9 5.26 4.30 49.58
CA SER A 9 5.02 3.49 48.38
C SER A 9 3.68 2.72 48.34
N PRO A 10 2.73 3.09 47.45
CA PRO A 10 1.60 2.23 47.16
C PRO A 10 2.10 1.02 46.36
N SER A 11 2.06 -0.13 47.03
CA SER A 11 1.94 -1.45 46.43
C SER A 11 1.07 -1.39 45.16
N PHE A 12 1.59 -1.93 44.05
CA PHE A 12 0.84 -2.20 42.83
C PHE A 12 -0.32 -3.14 43.18
N ALA A 13 -1.47 -2.58 43.57
CA ALA A 13 -2.72 -3.30 43.65
C ALA A 13 -2.99 -3.92 42.28
N ARG A 14 -3.30 -5.22 42.25
CA ARG A 14 -3.68 -5.93 41.02
C ARG A 14 -4.92 -5.23 40.44
N ARG A 15 -4.70 -4.35 39.46
CA ARG A 15 -5.76 -3.76 38.64
C ARG A 15 -6.66 -4.87 38.10
N ARG A 16 -7.93 -4.57 37.82
CA ARG A 16 -8.90 -5.51 37.23
C ARG A 16 -8.47 -5.80 35.77
N ALA A 17 -7.34 -6.47 35.59
CA ALA A 17 -6.73 -6.80 34.32
C ALA A 17 -7.23 -8.17 33.88
N ASN A 18 -7.72 -8.24 32.64
CA ASN A 18 -7.86 -9.51 31.95
C ASN A 18 -6.61 -9.69 31.06
N PRO A 19 -5.65 -10.58 31.41
CA PRO A 19 -4.47 -10.81 30.58
C PRO A 19 -4.83 -11.31 29.16
N ARG A 20 -6.04 -11.87 28.96
CA ARG A 20 -6.55 -12.23 27.64
C ARG A 20 -7.12 -11.04 26.85
N ALA A 21 -7.51 -9.94 27.50
CA ALA A 21 -7.96 -8.72 26.80
C ALA A 21 -6.77 -7.90 26.29
N ALA A 22 -5.71 -7.76 27.08
CA ALA A 22 -4.44 -7.17 26.62
C ALA A 22 -3.84 -7.98 25.46
N ALA A 23 -3.88 -9.32 25.55
CA ALA A 23 -3.49 -10.20 24.46
C ALA A 23 -4.47 -10.18 23.27
N ALA A 24 -5.77 -9.99 23.46
CA ALA A 24 -6.74 -9.87 22.35
C ALA A 24 -6.65 -8.51 21.65
N ILE A 25 -6.28 -7.43 22.35
CA ILE A 25 -6.01 -6.11 21.77
C ILE A 25 -4.66 -6.13 21.02
N ALA A 26 -3.63 -6.79 21.58
CA ALA A 26 -2.36 -7.03 20.90
C ALA A 26 -2.48 -8.02 19.72
N CYS A 27 -3.31 -9.06 19.83
CA CYS A 27 -3.58 -10.01 18.75
C CYS A 27 -4.55 -9.45 17.70
N ALA A 28 -5.49 -8.56 18.04
CA ALA A 28 -6.29 -7.85 17.05
C ALA A 28 -5.42 -6.85 16.26
N ALA A 29 -4.43 -6.23 16.90
CA ALA A 29 -3.40 -5.46 16.21
C ALA A 29 -2.48 -6.35 15.33
N GLY A 30 -2.26 -7.61 15.71
CA GLY A 30 -1.46 -8.58 14.94
C GLY A 30 -2.22 -9.38 13.86
N ALA A 31 -3.56 -9.48 13.95
CA ALA A 31 -4.38 -10.36 13.09
C ALA A 31 -5.24 -9.62 12.04
N PHE A 32 -5.19 -8.28 12.00
CA PHE A 32 -5.89 -7.46 10.98
C PHE A 32 -4.92 -6.76 10.01
N LEU A 33 -3.88 -7.47 9.57
CA LEU A 33 -3.00 -7.01 8.49
C LEU A 33 -3.54 -7.45 7.13
N LEU A 34 -4.53 -6.71 6.60
CA LEU A 34 -4.85 -6.63 5.16
C LEU A 34 -5.24 -5.17 4.81
N PRO A 35 -4.91 -4.69 3.59
CA PRO A 35 -4.24 -3.40 3.41
C PRO A 35 -5.20 -2.21 3.31
N LEU A 36 -5.07 -1.24 4.22
CA LEU A 36 -5.60 0.13 4.10
C LEU A 36 -4.58 1.00 3.33
N ALA A 37 -5.05 2.00 2.58
CA ALA A 37 -4.24 2.77 1.64
C ALA A 37 -3.15 3.62 2.30
N ARG A 38 -1.91 3.14 2.13
CA ARG A 38 -0.60 3.82 2.00
C ARG A 38 -0.54 5.25 2.59
N GLY A 39 -0.11 5.34 3.85
CA GLY A 39 0.44 6.57 4.42
C GLY A 39 1.75 6.99 3.74
N ALA A 40 2.17 8.24 3.92
CA ALA A 40 3.38 8.77 3.29
C ALA A 40 4.68 8.10 3.78
N ASP A 41 4.64 7.37 4.90
CA ASP A 41 5.80 6.74 5.58
C ASP A 41 5.73 5.20 5.65
N GLU A 42 4.75 4.53 5.04
CA GLU A 42 4.90 3.08 4.78
C GLU A 42 5.82 2.86 3.58
N PRO A 43 6.71 1.84 3.61
CA PRO A 43 7.56 1.55 2.47
C PRO A 43 6.69 1.34 1.23
N ARG A 44 6.74 2.27 0.27
CA ARG A 44 5.97 2.15 -0.96
C ARG A 44 6.50 0.95 -1.72
N ALA A 45 5.64 0.27 -2.47
CA ALA A 45 6.06 -0.86 -3.30
C ALA A 45 7.21 -0.49 -4.26
N THR A 46 7.38 0.80 -4.61
CA THR A 46 8.46 1.32 -5.45
C THR A 46 9.73 1.73 -4.70
N ASP A 47 9.79 1.62 -3.38
CA ASP A 47 10.98 2.01 -2.59
C ASP A 47 12.19 1.17 -2.96
N TRP A 48 12.00 -0.13 -3.17
CA TRP A 48 13.07 -0.97 -3.65
C TRP A 48 13.58 -0.53 -5.04
N LEU A 49 12.72 0.01 -5.91
CA LEU A 49 13.10 0.46 -7.25
C LEU A 49 13.97 1.72 -7.17
N ARG A 50 13.61 2.68 -6.31
CA ARG A 50 14.44 3.83 -5.96
C ARG A 50 15.79 3.38 -5.40
N ASP A 51 15.77 2.47 -4.44
CA ASP A 51 16.98 2.02 -3.73
C ASP A 51 17.92 1.23 -4.63
N ALA A 52 17.36 0.47 -5.58
CA ALA A 52 18.13 -0.25 -6.57
C ALA A 52 18.89 0.68 -7.53
N ARG A 53 18.31 1.86 -7.83
CA ARG A 53 18.81 2.94 -8.71
C ARG A 53 19.00 2.55 -10.18
N LEU A 54 19.59 1.40 -10.44
CA LEU A 54 19.99 0.91 -11.76
C LEU A 54 19.52 -0.53 -11.97
N GLY A 55 18.84 -0.75 -13.09
CA GLY A 55 18.45 -2.07 -13.58
C GLY A 55 18.95 -2.34 -14.99
N VAL A 56 18.89 -3.61 -15.38
CA VAL A 56 19.20 -4.09 -16.74
C VAL A 56 17.93 -4.65 -17.36
N PHE A 57 17.68 -4.32 -18.63
CA PHE A 57 16.57 -4.85 -19.41
C PHE A 57 17.13 -5.72 -20.54
N MET A 58 16.44 -6.81 -20.86
CA MET A 58 16.76 -7.66 -22.00
C MET A 58 15.52 -7.99 -22.83
N HIS A 59 15.57 -7.60 -24.11
CA HIS A 59 14.69 -8.12 -25.15
C HIS A 59 15.19 -9.48 -25.66
N PHE A 60 14.83 -10.56 -24.95
CA PHE A 60 15.01 -11.93 -25.45
C PHE A 60 13.70 -12.38 -26.09
N LEU A 61 13.53 -12.13 -27.39
CA LEU A 61 12.28 -12.33 -28.12
C LEU A 61 12.42 -13.41 -29.21
N PRO A 62 12.02 -14.66 -28.94
CA PRO A 62 11.92 -15.68 -29.99
C PRO A 62 11.01 -15.21 -31.14
N GLY A 63 11.50 -15.28 -32.38
CA GLY A 63 10.72 -14.91 -33.57
C GLY A 63 10.01 -16.09 -34.24
N ASP A 64 10.54 -17.30 -34.03
CA ASP A 64 10.16 -18.54 -34.70
C ASP A 64 10.44 -19.75 -33.79
N PRO A 65 10.09 -20.99 -34.20
CA PRO A 65 10.36 -22.19 -33.40
C PRO A 65 11.84 -22.44 -33.09
N ALA A 66 12.77 -22.03 -33.96
CA ALA A 66 14.21 -22.18 -33.71
C ALA A 66 14.69 -21.19 -32.64
N GLY A 67 14.15 -19.97 -32.64
CA GLY A 67 14.29 -18.99 -31.57
C GLY A 67 13.68 -19.50 -30.27
N LEU A 68 12.52 -20.17 -30.31
CA LEU A 68 11.88 -20.71 -29.11
C LEU A 68 12.73 -21.81 -28.48
N ALA A 69 13.36 -22.67 -29.29
CA ALA A 69 14.28 -23.69 -28.81
C ALA A 69 15.49 -23.10 -28.06
N LYS A 70 15.88 -21.86 -28.33
CA LYS A 70 16.97 -21.18 -27.61
C LYS A 70 16.60 -20.78 -26.18
N VAL A 71 15.32 -20.84 -25.80
CA VAL A 71 14.93 -20.74 -24.39
C VAL A 71 15.52 -21.90 -23.58
N ASP A 72 15.57 -23.11 -24.14
CA ASP A 72 16.21 -24.27 -23.48
C ASP A 72 17.73 -24.12 -23.41
N ALA A 73 18.35 -23.48 -24.41
CA ALA A 73 19.78 -23.20 -24.45
C ALA A 73 20.22 -21.99 -23.61
N PHE A 74 19.28 -21.19 -23.08
CA PHE A 74 19.59 -19.98 -22.32
C PHE A 74 20.45 -20.27 -21.08
N ASP A 75 21.62 -19.65 -20.99
CA ASP A 75 22.59 -19.87 -19.92
C ASP A 75 22.28 -18.95 -18.72
N VAL A 76 21.38 -19.45 -17.86
CA VAL A 76 20.94 -18.73 -16.66
C VAL A 76 22.10 -18.42 -15.70
N PRO A 77 23.00 -19.37 -15.36
CA PRO A 77 24.16 -19.07 -14.53
C PRO A 77 25.06 -17.97 -15.10
N ALA A 78 25.38 -18.00 -16.40
CA ALA A 78 26.25 -16.98 -17.01
C ALA A 78 25.60 -15.59 -16.98
N VAL A 79 24.30 -15.50 -17.28
CA VAL A 79 23.56 -14.22 -17.22
C VAL A 79 23.48 -13.69 -15.79
N ALA A 80 23.19 -14.53 -14.81
CA ALA A 80 23.17 -14.12 -13.40
C ALA A 80 24.55 -13.62 -12.93
N ALA A 81 25.63 -14.29 -13.32
CA ALA A 81 27.00 -13.87 -13.02
C ALA A 81 27.32 -12.49 -13.62
N GLN A 82 26.98 -12.26 -14.90
CA GLN A 82 27.17 -10.95 -15.53
C GLN A 82 26.35 -9.85 -14.85
N LEU A 83 25.08 -10.11 -14.51
CA LEU A 83 24.23 -9.14 -13.82
C LEU A 83 24.78 -8.76 -12.44
N ARG A 84 25.30 -9.73 -11.69
CA ARG A 84 26.02 -9.51 -10.43
C ARG A 84 27.27 -8.67 -10.64
N GLU A 85 28.11 -9.00 -11.62
CA GLU A 85 29.36 -8.28 -11.90
C GLU A 85 29.14 -6.84 -12.36
N MET A 86 28.05 -6.58 -13.08
CA MET A 86 27.57 -5.24 -13.40
C MET A 86 27.00 -4.50 -12.19
N GLY A 87 26.61 -5.23 -11.14
CA GLY A 87 25.94 -4.71 -9.95
C GLY A 87 24.52 -4.22 -10.24
N ALA A 88 23.78 -4.91 -11.11
CA ALA A 88 22.38 -4.60 -11.37
C ALA A 88 21.54 -4.78 -10.10
N GLY A 89 20.67 -3.82 -9.76
CA GLY A 89 19.76 -3.97 -8.62
C GLY A 89 18.49 -4.77 -8.97
N TYR A 90 18.16 -4.82 -10.25
CA TYR A 90 17.06 -5.60 -10.80
C TYR A 90 17.30 -5.91 -12.29
N PHE A 91 16.60 -6.93 -12.77
CA PHE A 91 16.64 -7.41 -14.14
C PHE A 91 15.23 -7.50 -14.70
N VAL A 92 15.01 -6.99 -15.91
CA VAL A 92 13.74 -7.06 -16.63
C VAL A 92 13.90 -8.01 -17.82
N LEU A 93 13.11 -9.08 -17.84
CA LEU A 93 13.07 -10.04 -18.94
C LEU A 93 11.75 -9.91 -19.71
N THR A 94 11.81 -9.89 -21.04
CA THR A 94 10.64 -10.05 -21.89
C THR A 94 10.02 -11.44 -21.77
N LEU A 95 8.72 -11.54 -21.49
CA LEU A 95 8.00 -12.79 -21.63
C LEU A 95 7.78 -13.15 -23.10
N GLY A 96 7.51 -12.17 -23.95
CA GLY A 96 7.28 -12.30 -25.39
C GLY A 96 6.83 -10.96 -25.97
N GLN A 97 6.63 -10.90 -27.28
CA GLN A 97 6.13 -9.69 -27.96
C GLN A 97 5.29 -10.07 -29.20
N ASN A 98 5.48 -9.38 -30.32
CA ASN A 98 4.60 -9.45 -31.48
C ASN A 98 4.68 -10.76 -32.26
N SER A 99 5.75 -11.55 -32.12
CA SER A 99 5.96 -12.81 -32.86
C SER A 99 5.00 -13.93 -32.47
N GLY A 100 4.42 -13.86 -31.27
CA GLY A 100 3.56 -14.93 -30.74
C GLY A 100 4.28 -15.98 -29.92
N PHE A 101 5.59 -15.84 -29.68
CA PHE A 101 6.38 -16.78 -28.90
C PHE A 101 6.72 -16.22 -27.52
N PHE A 102 6.68 -17.10 -26.50
CA PHE A 102 6.88 -16.71 -25.11
C PHE A 102 7.95 -17.56 -24.41
N ASN A 103 8.78 -16.93 -23.59
CA ASN A 103 9.87 -17.54 -22.81
C ASN A 103 9.40 -18.32 -21.58
N SER A 104 8.11 -18.57 -21.44
CA SER A 104 7.51 -19.29 -20.33
C SER A 104 6.23 -19.99 -20.75
N PRO A 105 5.88 -21.15 -20.16
CA PRO A 105 4.59 -21.79 -20.38
C PRO A 105 3.43 -20.90 -19.92
N ASN A 106 2.28 -20.95 -20.59
CA ASN A 106 1.06 -20.26 -20.18
C ASN A 106 -0.18 -21.05 -20.63
N ARG A 107 -0.78 -21.81 -19.71
CA ARG A 107 -1.94 -22.67 -19.98
C ARG A 107 -3.20 -21.88 -20.35
N ALA A 108 -3.35 -20.66 -19.87
CA ALA A 108 -4.45 -19.77 -20.21
C ALA A 108 -4.33 -19.32 -21.67
N TYR A 109 -3.13 -18.92 -22.11
CA TYR A 109 -2.86 -18.59 -23.50
C TYR A 109 -3.08 -19.81 -24.41
N ASP A 110 -2.52 -20.96 -24.06
CA ASP A 110 -2.69 -22.21 -24.80
C ASP A 110 -4.18 -22.58 -24.93
N ARG A 111 -4.95 -22.47 -23.83
CA ARG A 111 -6.40 -22.73 -23.84
C ARG A 111 -7.18 -21.74 -24.70
N ILE A 112 -6.91 -20.44 -24.58
CA ILE A 112 -7.65 -19.38 -25.30
C ILE A 112 -7.38 -19.49 -26.80
N THR A 113 -6.12 -19.69 -27.18
CA THR A 113 -5.70 -19.75 -28.59
C THR A 113 -5.89 -21.14 -29.21
N GLY A 114 -5.95 -22.19 -28.38
CA GLY A 114 -5.99 -23.59 -28.74
C GLY A 114 -4.62 -24.18 -29.13
N TYR A 115 -3.52 -23.45 -28.94
CA TYR A 115 -2.17 -23.97 -29.21
C TYR A 115 -1.84 -25.15 -28.30
N ALA A 116 -0.99 -26.06 -28.78
CA ALA A 116 -0.46 -27.12 -27.94
C ALA A 116 0.62 -26.56 -26.98
N ALA A 117 0.74 -27.16 -25.79
CA ALA A 117 1.79 -26.79 -24.85
C ALA A 117 3.18 -26.99 -25.48
N GLY A 118 4.01 -25.95 -25.47
CA GLY A 118 5.32 -25.95 -26.13
C GLY A 118 5.33 -25.45 -27.58
N GLU A 119 4.17 -25.15 -28.17
CA GLU A 119 4.09 -24.68 -29.57
C GLU A 119 4.44 -23.20 -29.72
N ARG A 120 3.91 -22.36 -28.82
CA ARG A 120 4.16 -20.91 -28.77
C ARG A 120 4.78 -20.47 -27.46
N CYS A 121 4.29 -21.02 -26.36
CA CYS A 121 4.89 -20.84 -25.04
C CYS A 121 5.98 -21.89 -24.84
N ALA A 122 7.18 -21.48 -24.40
CA ALA A 122 8.27 -22.40 -24.12
C ALA A 122 7.88 -23.44 -23.06
N ARG A 123 8.47 -24.64 -23.12
CA ARG A 123 8.28 -25.67 -22.10
C ARG A 123 9.05 -25.34 -20.82
N ARG A 124 10.27 -24.83 -20.96
CA ARG A 124 11.07 -24.28 -19.86
C ARG A 124 10.46 -22.98 -19.35
N ASP A 125 10.37 -22.83 -18.03
CA ASP A 125 9.92 -21.60 -17.39
C ASP A 125 11.14 -20.72 -17.06
N LEU A 126 11.66 -20.04 -18.08
CA LEU A 126 12.89 -19.25 -17.98
C LEU A 126 12.84 -18.18 -16.86
N PRO A 127 11.73 -17.44 -16.65
CA PRO A 127 11.61 -16.53 -15.51
C PRO A 127 11.86 -17.18 -14.14
N LEU A 128 11.39 -18.41 -13.91
CA LEU A 128 11.61 -19.09 -12.63
C LEU A 128 13.07 -19.54 -12.46
N ASP A 129 13.70 -20.02 -13.53
CA ASP A 129 15.12 -20.38 -13.49
C ASP A 129 15.99 -19.16 -13.19
N LEU A 130 15.74 -18.05 -13.89
CA LEU A 130 16.43 -16.78 -13.63
C LEU A 130 16.18 -16.31 -12.21
N GLN A 131 14.94 -16.34 -11.71
CA GLN A 131 14.67 -15.88 -10.37
C GLN A 131 15.44 -16.68 -9.31
N ARG A 132 15.56 -18.01 -9.47
CA ARG A 132 16.35 -18.85 -8.56
C ARG A 132 17.83 -18.47 -8.57
N ALA A 133 18.38 -18.09 -9.72
CA ALA A 133 19.78 -17.67 -9.85
C ALA A 133 20.02 -16.23 -9.36
N LEU A 134 19.05 -15.33 -9.54
CA LEU A 134 19.18 -13.90 -9.21
C LEU A 134 18.90 -13.59 -7.73
N ALA A 135 18.03 -14.37 -7.08
CA ALA A 135 17.62 -14.10 -5.70
C ALA A 135 18.78 -14.14 -4.67
N PRO A 136 19.72 -15.11 -4.71
CA PRO A 136 20.89 -15.11 -3.83
C PRO A 136 21.80 -13.89 -4.02
N GLU A 137 21.80 -13.32 -5.21
CA GLU A 137 22.60 -12.13 -5.57
C GLU A 137 21.89 -10.81 -5.21
N GLY A 138 20.69 -10.88 -4.62
CA GLY A 138 19.89 -9.71 -4.26
C GLY A 138 19.28 -8.96 -5.46
N ILE A 139 19.30 -9.57 -6.65
CA ILE A 139 18.80 -8.96 -7.89
C ILE A 139 17.32 -9.30 -8.05
N LYS A 140 16.46 -8.27 -8.10
CA LYS A 140 15.01 -8.48 -8.28
C LYS A 140 14.66 -8.74 -9.74
N LEU A 141 13.72 -9.66 -9.99
CA LEU A 141 13.21 -9.92 -11.35
C LEU A 141 11.94 -9.13 -11.63
N MET A 142 11.87 -8.52 -12.80
CA MET A 142 10.67 -7.93 -13.39
C MET A 142 10.39 -8.55 -14.76
N LEU A 143 9.14 -8.47 -15.21
CA LEU A 143 8.72 -9.04 -16.49
C LEU A 143 8.14 -7.99 -17.42
N TYR A 144 8.44 -8.13 -18.72
CA TYR A 144 7.85 -7.34 -19.78
C TYR A 144 6.80 -8.15 -20.55
N LEU A 145 5.70 -7.50 -20.94
CA LEU A 145 4.69 -8.06 -21.83
C LEU A 145 3.93 -6.94 -22.59
N PRO A 146 3.49 -7.12 -23.84
CA PRO A 146 2.62 -6.14 -24.48
C PRO A 146 1.21 -6.05 -23.83
N CYS A 147 0.58 -4.88 -23.94
CA CYS A 147 -0.83 -4.63 -23.59
C CYS A 147 -1.81 -5.31 -24.55
N GLN A 148 -1.32 -5.85 -25.65
CA GLN A 148 -2.10 -6.52 -26.68
C GLN A 148 -1.58 -7.95 -26.90
N THR A 149 -2.40 -8.77 -27.53
CA THR A 149 -1.99 -10.09 -28.00
C THR A 149 -1.05 -9.93 -29.20
N PRO A 150 -0.19 -10.90 -29.51
CA PRO A 150 0.85 -10.75 -30.52
C PRO A 150 0.32 -10.41 -31.93
N ASN A 151 0.79 -9.29 -32.51
CA ASN A 151 0.29 -8.79 -33.80
C ASN A 151 0.71 -9.64 -35.02
N GLN A 152 1.71 -10.51 -34.90
CA GLN A 152 2.14 -11.41 -35.97
C GLN A 152 1.54 -12.82 -35.83
N ASP A 153 0.64 -13.02 -34.85
CA ASP A 153 -0.06 -14.29 -34.63
C ASP A 153 -1.56 -14.14 -34.92
N ARG A 154 -1.95 -14.42 -36.17
CA ARG A 154 -3.36 -14.37 -36.60
C ARG A 154 -4.28 -15.28 -35.80
N ARG A 155 -3.78 -16.41 -35.30
CA ARG A 155 -4.58 -17.34 -34.49
C ARG A 155 -4.86 -16.74 -33.13
N ALA A 156 -3.86 -16.11 -32.51
CA ALA A 156 -4.04 -15.36 -31.29
C ALA A 156 -5.02 -14.18 -31.50
N GLN A 157 -4.84 -13.39 -32.57
CA GLN A 157 -5.75 -12.28 -32.90
C GLN A 157 -7.21 -12.73 -32.98
N ARG A 158 -7.51 -13.81 -33.72
CA ARG A 158 -8.85 -14.41 -33.77
C ARG A 158 -9.37 -14.86 -32.41
N ALA A 159 -8.55 -15.57 -31.64
CA ALA A 159 -8.93 -16.11 -30.33
C ALA A 159 -9.30 -15.01 -29.31
N PHE A 160 -8.57 -13.90 -29.34
CA PHE A 160 -8.86 -12.74 -28.49
C PHE A 160 -9.92 -11.81 -29.06
N GLY A 161 -10.36 -12.02 -30.30
CA GLY A 161 -11.44 -11.26 -30.93
C GLY A 161 -11.02 -9.89 -31.45
N ILE A 162 -9.74 -9.71 -31.81
CA ILE A 162 -9.24 -8.49 -32.44
C ILE A 162 -9.04 -8.69 -33.94
N ARG A 163 -8.98 -7.59 -34.68
CA ARG A 163 -8.77 -7.61 -36.13
C ARG A 163 -7.40 -8.22 -36.47
N GLU A 164 -7.37 -9.06 -37.49
CA GLU A 164 -6.12 -9.62 -37.99
C GLU A 164 -5.30 -8.58 -38.75
N GLY A 165 -4.01 -8.48 -38.45
CA GLY A 165 -3.12 -7.55 -39.14
C GLY A 165 -1.78 -7.33 -38.41
N PRO A 166 -0.74 -6.88 -39.12
CA PRO A 166 0.60 -6.73 -38.55
C PRO A 166 0.78 -5.49 -37.67
N ALA A 167 -0.19 -4.57 -37.69
CA ALA A 167 -0.17 -3.34 -36.91
C ALA A 167 -0.86 -3.52 -35.56
N ASP A 168 -0.64 -2.56 -34.66
CA ASP A 168 -1.39 -2.45 -33.41
C ASP A 168 -2.89 -2.33 -33.67
N GLN A 169 -3.70 -3.00 -32.84
CA GLN A 169 -5.14 -3.12 -33.03
C GLN A 169 -5.89 -2.42 -31.90
N PRO A 170 -7.08 -1.84 -32.17
CA PRO A 170 -7.94 -1.34 -31.11
C PRO A 170 -8.32 -2.46 -30.12
N ILE A 171 -8.19 -2.18 -28.83
CA ILE A 171 -8.59 -3.04 -27.72
C ILE A 171 -9.65 -2.36 -26.86
N ASP A 172 -10.51 -3.17 -26.25
CA ASP A 172 -11.55 -2.74 -25.32
C ASP A 172 -11.43 -3.49 -23.98
N GLU A 173 -12.35 -3.22 -23.05
CA GLU A 173 -12.37 -3.90 -21.75
C GLU A 173 -12.65 -5.41 -21.87
N ALA A 174 -13.37 -5.86 -22.89
CA ALA A 174 -13.68 -7.28 -23.07
C ALA A 174 -12.43 -8.05 -23.51
N PHE A 175 -11.67 -7.49 -24.46
CA PHE A 175 -10.33 -7.96 -24.80
C PHE A 175 -9.43 -7.95 -23.56
N ALA A 176 -9.38 -6.84 -22.83
CA ALA A 176 -8.51 -6.68 -21.67
C ALA A 176 -8.80 -7.73 -20.59
N ARG A 177 -10.07 -8.08 -20.34
CA ARG A 177 -10.42 -9.15 -19.39
C ARG A 177 -9.91 -10.53 -19.81
N LYS A 178 -9.93 -10.84 -21.11
CA LYS A 178 -9.35 -12.10 -21.64
C LYS A 178 -7.82 -12.09 -21.54
N TRP A 179 -7.16 -10.99 -21.94
CA TRP A 179 -5.71 -10.88 -21.84
C TRP A 179 -5.24 -10.90 -20.37
N ALA A 180 -6.03 -10.35 -19.46
CA ALA A 180 -5.79 -10.43 -18.03
C ALA A 180 -5.79 -11.88 -17.48
N GLU A 181 -6.46 -12.85 -18.11
CA GLU A 181 -6.32 -14.26 -17.71
C GLU A 181 -4.91 -14.79 -17.96
N VAL A 182 -4.30 -14.43 -19.09
CA VAL A 182 -2.92 -14.77 -19.46
C VAL A 182 -1.94 -14.15 -18.47
N ILE A 183 -2.11 -12.86 -18.19
CA ILE A 183 -1.29 -12.11 -17.21
C ILE A 183 -1.43 -12.73 -15.81
N ALA A 184 -2.67 -12.99 -15.39
CA ALA A 184 -2.96 -13.50 -14.05
C ALA A 184 -2.38 -14.90 -13.83
N GLU A 185 -2.32 -15.75 -14.85
CA GLU A 185 -1.69 -17.07 -14.70
C GLU A 185 -0.20 -16.94 -14.33
N TRP A 186 0.57 -16.14 -15.08
CA TRP A 186 1.97 -15.90 -14.74
C TRP A 186 2.11 -15.22 -13.38
N SER A 187 1.29 -14.20 -13.11
CA SER A 187 1.31 -13.50 -11.82
C SER A 187 1.13 -14.46 -10.65
N VAL A 188 0.09 -15.30 -10.68
CA VAL A 188 -0.20 -16.28 -9.63
C VAL A 188 0.90 -17.32 -9.51
N ARG A 189 1.42 -17.83 -10.63
CA ARG A 189 2.49 -18.84 -10.61
C ARG A 189 3.78 -18.32 -9.98
N TYR A 190 4.17 -17.10 -10.32
CA TYR A 190 5.42 -16.53 -9.84
C TYR A 190 5.31 -16.02 -8.41
N GLY A 191 4.18 -15.40 -8.06
CA GLY A 191 3.98 -14.82 -6.74
C GLY A 191 5.05 -13.77 -6.44
N ASP A 192 5.57 -13.78 -5.23
CA ASP A 192 6.56 -12.82 -4.72
C ASP A 192 7.94 -12.91 -5.39
N ARG A 193 8.17 -13.92 -6.24
CA ARG A 193 9.39 -14.10 -7.05
C ARG A 193 9.55 -13.02 -8.12
N VAL A 194 8.45 -12.45 -8.60
CA VAL A 194 8.45 -11.33 -9.56
C VAL A 194 8.09 -10.04 -8.83
N ALA A 195 9.00 -9.08 -8.87
CA ALA A 195 8.91 -7.81 -8.15
C ALA A 195 8.15 -6.73 -8.93
N GLY A 196 8.01 -6.87 -10.24
CA GLY A 196 7.28 -5.89 -11.05
C GLY A 196 7.07 -6.27 -12.51
N TRP A 197 6.29 -5.43 -13.20
CA TRP A 197 5.81 -5.64 -14.55
C TRP A 197 5.94 -4.35 -15.36
N TRP A 198 6.37 -4.49 -16.61
CA TRP A 198 6.47 -3.40 -17.58
C TRP A 198 5.64 -3.77 -18.81
N PHE A 199 4.53 -3.07 -19.03
CA PHE A 199 3.65 -3.37 -20.15
C PHE A 199 3.89 -2.44 -21.34
N ASP A 200 4.12 -3.00 -22.53
CA ASP A 200 4.30 -2.20 -23.74
C ASP A 200 2.98 -1.89 -24.46
N GLY A 201 2.93 -0.91 -25.34
CA GLY A 201 1.79 -0.73 -26.24
C GLY A 201 0.50 -0.26 -25.56
N GLY A 202 0.61 0.41 -24.42
CA GLY A 202 -0.49 1.13 -23.76
C GLY A 202 -0.84 2.42 -24.50
N TYR A 203 -1.08 2.35 -25.81
CA TYR A 203 -1.24 3.54 -26.64
C TYR A 203 -2.69 4.04 -26.65
N ALA A 204 -2.87 5.37 -26.65
CA ALA A 204 -4.19 5.97 -26.80
C ALA A 204 -4.87 5.57 -28.13
N HIS A 205 -4.09 5.43 -29.21
CA HIS A 205 -4.64 5.06 -30.53
C HIS A 205 -5.11 3.60 -30.61
N VAL A 206 -4.68 2.74 -29.68
CA VAL A 206 -5.23 1.37 -29.54
C VAL A 206 -6.40 1.31 -28.57
N GLY A 207 -6.87 2.44 -28.04
CA GLY A 207 -7.98 2.46 -27.08
C GLY A 207 -7.58 2.13 -25.64
N PHE A 208 -6.28 2.03 -25.34
CA PHE A 208 -5.82 1.85 -23.96
C PHE A 208 -6.28 3.04 -23.09
N ASN A 209 -6.83 2.73 -21.91
CA ASN A 209 -7.44 3.71 -21.02
C ASN A 209 -7.35 3.28 -19.54
N GLU A 210 -7.84 4.12 -18.63
CA GLU A 210 -7.81 3.89 -17.18
C GLU A 210 -8.49 2.59 -16.72
N ALA A 211 -9.55 2.15 -17.41
CA ALA A 211 -10.22 0.90 -17.06
C ALA A 211 -9.36 -0.32 -17.44
N ILE A 212 -8.77 -0.30 -18.64
CA ILE A 212 -7.86 -1.35 -19.11
C ILE A 212 -6.61 -1.41 -18.23
N GLY A 213 -5.99 -0.26 -17.92
CA GLY A 213 -4.85 -0.19 -17.01
C GLY A 213 -5.14 -0.79 -15.64
N ARG A 214 -6.34 -0.57 -15.09
CA ARG A 214 -6.77 -1.19 -13.83
C ARG A 214 -6.91 -2.70 -13.94
N ILE A 215 -7.55 -3.20 -14.99
CA ILE A 215 -7.72 -4.63 -15.26
C ILE A 215 -6.36 -5.34 -15.31
N TYR A 216 -5.39 -4.77 -16.04
CA TYR A 216 -4.05 -5.34 -16.14
C TYR A 216 -3.25 -5.22 -14.85
N ALA A 217 -3.35 -4.10 -14.13
CA ALA A 217 -2.68 -3.94 -12.84
C ALA A 217 -3.19 -4.96 -11.81
N GLU A 218 -4.50 -5.20 -11.75
CA GLU A 218 -5.10 -6.22 -10.89
C GLU A 218 -4.65 -7.63 -11.27
N ALA A 219 -4.57 -7.94 -12.57
CA ALA A 219 -4.07 -9.22 -13.06
C ALA A 219 -2.58 -9.43 -12.71
N ALA A 220 -1.74 -8.43 -12.95
CA ALA A 220 -0.30 -8.47 -12.69
C ALA A 220 0.03 -8.59 -11.19
N LYS A 221 -0.81 -8.04 -10.33
CA LYS A 221 -0.66 -8.07 -8.86
C LYS A 221 -1.38 -9.24 -8.18
N ARG A 222 -2.05 -10.12 -8.93
CA ARG A 222 -2.87 -11.19 -8.36
C ARG A 222 -2.06 -12.19 -7.52
N GLY A 223 -0.88 -12.59 -7.98
CA GLY A 223 0.03 -13.46 -7.21
C GLY A 223 0.94 -12.70 -6.24
N ASN A 224 1.21 -11.42 -6.50
CA ASN A 224 2.01 -10.57 -5.63
C ASN A 224 1.40 -9.16 -5.53
N PRO A 225 0.63 -8.87 -4.46
CA PRO A 225 0.04 -7.56 -4.23
C PRO A 225 1.07 -6.43 -4.08
N ARG A 226 2.34 -6.76 -3.83
CA ARG A 226 3.46 -5.80 -3.72
C ARG A 226 4.25 -5.62 -5.02
N ALA A 227 3.93 -6.35 -6.08
CA ALA A 227 4.56 -6.12 -7.39
C ALA A 227 4.24 -4.69 -7.88
N ILE A 228 5.20 -4.03 -8.51
CA ILE A 228 4.99 -2.72 -9.14
C ILE A 228 4.62 -2.89 -10.61
N VAL A 229 3.77 -2.02 -11.16
CA VAL A 229 3.34 -2.10 -12.56
C VAL A 229 3.43 -0.76 -13.28
N THR A 230 3.73 -0.79 -14.58
CA THR A 230 3.64 0.36 -15.47
C THR A 230 3.12 -0.02 -16.85
N PHE A 231 2.63 0.98 -17.60
CA PHE A 231 2.09 0.84 -18.94
C PHE A 231 2.71 1.89 -19.83
N ASN A 232 3.33 1.46 -20.92
CA ASN A 232 4.07 2.32 -21.82
C ASN A 232 3.14 3.00 -22.83
N PRO A 233 3.07 4.34 -22.83
CA PRO A 233 2.29 5.08 -23.80
C PRO A 233 3.10 5.50 -25.04
N GLY A 234 4.34 5.00 -25.17
CA GLY A 234 5.34 5.35 -26.18
C GLY A 234 6.47 6.19 -25.58
N VAL A 235 7.32 6.76 -26.44
CA VAL A 235 8.53 7.52 -26.08
C VAL A 235 8.20 8.83 -25.33
N LYS A 236 7.91 8.72 -24.03
CA LYS A 236 7.59 9.83 -23.12
C LYS A 236 7.74 9.39 -21.67
N LEU A 237 8.05 10.36 -20.80
CA LEU A 237 8.13 10.16 -19.36
C LEU A 237 7.01 10.91 -18.65
N VAL A 238 5.88 10.23 -18.51
CA VAL A 238 4.66 10.76 -17.87
C VAL A 238 4.06 9.70 -16.96
N ARG A 239 3.19 10.12 -16.04
CA ARG A 239 2.23 9.19 -15.47
C ARG A 239 1.16 8.89 -16.52
N HIS A 240 1.06 7.64 -16.98
CA HIS A 240 0.12 7.30 -18.05
C HIS A 240 -1.29 7.00 -17.52
N THR A 241 -1.38 6.23 -16.44
CA THR A 241 -2.65 5.87 -15.79
C THR A 241 -2.55 5.97 -14.27
N ARG A 242 -3.68 6.05 -13.57
CA ARG A 242 -3.70 5.92 -12.11
C ARG A 242 -3.33 4.52 -11.60
N ALA A 243 -3.41 3.51 -12.46
CA ALA A 243 -3.17 2.11 -12.11
C ALA A 243 -1.68 1.73 -12.01
N GLU A 244 -0.78 2.55 -12.56
CA GLU A 244 0.67 2.31 -12.47
C GLU A 244 1.28 2.80 -11.15
N ASP A 245 2.40 2.20 -10.76
CA ASP A 245 3.19 2.62 -9.59
C ASP A 245 4.42 3.46 -9.99
N TYR A 246 4.90 3.33 -11.22
CA TYR A 246 6.09 4.00 -11.74
C TYR A 246 5.90 4.36 -13.23
N THR A 247 6.66 5.33 -13.75
CA THR A 247 6.58 5.72 -15.16
C THR A 247 7.26 4.69 -16.04
N ALA A 248 6.65 4.33 -17.17
CA ALA A 248 7.26 3.40 -18.13
C ALA A 248 8.59 3.96 -18.65
N GLY A 249 8.58 5.26 -18.96
CA GLY A 249 9.78 6.07 -19.13
C GLY A 249 10.62 5.70 -20.34
N GLU A 250 10.01 5.20 -21.41
CA GLU A 250 10.71 4.91 -22.64
C GLU A 250 11.32 6.20 -23.23
N LEU A 251 12.63 6.20 -23.42
CA LEU A 251 13.39 7.33 -23.96
C LEU A 251 14.38 6.83 -25.02
N ASN A 252 14.37 7.46 -26.20
CA ASN A 252 15.37 7.22 -27.23
C ASN A 252 16.67 7.95 -26.92
N ASP A 253 16.61 9.25 -26.65
CA ASP A 253 17.73 10.06 -26.16
C ASP A 253 17.32 10.64 -24.79
N PRO A 254 17.90 10.17 -23.68
CA PRO A 254 17.43 10.53 -22.35
C PRO A 254 18.18 11.71 -21.73
N PHE A 255 19.25 12.22 -22.34
CA PHE A 255 20.26 13.01 -21.61
C PHE A 255 19.78 14.37 -21.11
N ASP A 256 18.72 14.91 -21.72
CA ASP A 256 18.07 16.16 -21.29
C ASP A 256 16.87 15.93 -20.36
N VAL A 257 16.53 14.66 -20.07
CA VAL A 257 15.38 14.28 -19.26
C VAL A 257 15.83 13.93 -17.85
N LEU A 258 15.53 14.83 -16.89
CA LEU A 258 15.83 14.64 -15.48
C LEU A 258 14.56 14.77 -14.62
N PRO A 259 14.45 14.02 -13.51
CA PRO A 259 13.38 14.25 -12.55
C PRO A 259 13.51 15.64 -11.93
N ALA A 260 12.38 16.27 -11.57
CA ALA A 260 12.37 17.34 -10.56
C ALA A 260 12.46 16.76 -9.15
N SER A 261 11.84 15.59 -8.95
CA SER A 261 11.90 14.77 -7.75
C SER A 261 11.68 13.30 -8.13
N ARG A 262 11.69 12.42 -7.13
CA ARG A 262 11.31 11.01 -7.26
C ARG A 262 9.90 10.80 -7.86
N TRP A 263 9.05 11.81 -7.87
CA TRP A 263 7.63 11.67 -8.23
C TRP A 263 7.29 12.37 -9.55
N VAL A 264 6.49 11.68 -10.36
CA VAL A 264 5.75 12.23 -11.51
C VAL A 264 4.27 11.93 -11.27
N ASP A 265 3.52 12.94 -10.88
CA ASP A 265 2.09 12.84 -10.57
C ASP A 265 1.72 11.68 -9.63
N GLY A 266 2.61 11.31 -8.70
CA GLY A 266 2.42 10.22 -7.74
C GLY A 266 2.99 8.86 -8.16
N SER A 267 3.45 8.70 -9.41
CA SER A 267 4.24 7.55 -9.87
C SER A 267 5.73 7.77 -9.55
N GLN A 268 6.45 6.71 -9.21
CA GLN A 268 7.92 6.73 -9.13
C GLN A 268 8.48 7.10 -10.52
N TRP A 269 9.36 8.11 -10.57
CA TRP A 269 10.12 8.45 -11.76
C TRP A 269 11.04 7.29 -12.11
N HIS A 270 10.87 6.75 -13.31
CA HIS A 270 11.70 5.71 -13.88
C HIS A 270 11.89 5.99 -15.37
N ALA A 271 13.11 5.78 -15.85
CA ALA A 271 13.47 5.87 -17.26
C ALA A 271 14.04 4.54 -17.76
N LEU A 272 13.63 4.14 -18.96
CA LEU A 272 14.12 2.99 -19.70
C LEU A 272 14.66 3.47 -21.05
N THR A 273 15.89 3.08 -21.35
CA THR A 273 16.59 3.43 -22.60
C THR A 273 17.54 2.30 -22.99
N PHE A 274 18.00 2.26 -24.24
CA PHE A 274 18.91 1.23 -24.76
C PHE A 274 20.37 1.71 -24.86
N LEU A 275 21.33 0.82 -24.64
CA LEU A 275 22.77 1.12 -24.78
C LEU A 275 23.28 0.99 -26.21
N GLY A 276 22.67 0.12 -27.01
CA GLY A 276 23.03 -0.10 -28.41
C GLY A 276 22.53 0.96 -29.36
N SER A 277 22.70 0.75 -30.66
CA SER A 277 22.13 1.62 -31.70
C SER A 277 20.61 1.59 -31.76
N ALA A 278 20.00 0.51 -31.27
CA ALA A 278 18.57 0.33 -31.08
C ALA A 278 18.31 -0.64 -29.91
N TRP A 279 17.05 -0.80 -29.52
CA TRP A 279 16.62 -1.84 -28.58
C TRP A 279 17.16 -3.22 -28.98
N ALA A 280 17.59 -4.01 -28.00
CA ALA A 280 18.17 -5.35 -28.15
C ALA A 280 19.51 -5.43 -28.92
N ARG A 281 20.07 -4.31 -29.37
CA ARG A 281 21.36 -4.31 -30.09
C ARG A 281 22.52 -4.39 -29.11
N ARG A 282 23.61 -5.05 -29.54
CA ARG A 282 24.78 -5.41 -28.72
C ARG A 282 25.91 -4.39 -28.75
N ASP A 283 25.85 -3.44 -29.68
CA ASP A 283 26.82 -2.36 -29.81
C ASP A 283 26.63 -1.31 -28.69
N VAL A 284 27.44 -0.26 -28.71
CA VAL A 284 27.31 0.91 -27.81
C VAL A 284 27.18 2.18 -28.63
N ARG A 285 26.19 3.02 -28.34
CA ARG A 285 25.93 4.26 -29.12
C ARG A 285 26.50 5.54 -28.52
N HIS A 286 26.83 5.55 -27.23
CA HIS A 286 27.35 6.72 -26.53
C HIS A 286 28.51 6.35 -25.61
N PRO A 287 29.44 7.30 -25.37
CA PRO A 287 30.53 7.10 -24.42
C PRO A 287 30.00 6.98 -22.99
N VAL A 288 30.72 6.23 -22.16
CA VAL A 288 30.27 5.83 -20.81
C VAL A 288 30.07 7.02 -19.88
N GLU A 289 30.86 8.07 -20.05
CA GLU A 289 30.82 9.30 -19.27
C GLU A 289 29.46 10.00 -19.40
N ARG A 290 28.84 9.92 -20.58
CA ARG A 290 27.52 10.50 -20.84
C ARG A 290 26.43 9.76 -20.05
N TRP A 291 26.50 8.43 -20.03
CA TRP A 291 25.59 7.60 -19.23
C TRP A 291 25.78 7.81 -17.74
N VAL A 292 27.04 7.85 -17.28
CA VAL A 292 27.40 8.12 -15.89
C VAL A 292 26.81 9.44 -15.43
N ALA A 293 27.03 10.53 -16.18
CA ALA A 293 26.55 11.85 -15.81
C ALA A 293 25.01 11.89 -15.68
N TRP A 294 24.29 11.39 -16.68
CA TRP A 294 22.84 11.39 -16.67
C TRP A 294 22.24 10.50 -15.59
N ALA A 295 22.68 9.24 -15.48
CA ALA A 295 22.17 8.32 -14.48
C ALA A 295 22.47 8.79 -13.06
N SER A 296 23.62 9.41 -12.82
CA SER A 296 23.96 10.01 -11.52
C SER A 296 23.02 11.17 -11.19
N ALA A 297 22.78 12.08 -12.15
CA ALA A 297 21.88 13.20 -11.96
C ALA A 297 20.42 12.76 -11.74
N ALA A 298 19.94 11.75 -12.46
CA ALA A 298 18.58 11.23 -12.32
C ALA A 298 18.38 10.53 -10.97
N THR A 299 19.33 9.66 -10.57
CA THR A 299 19.22 8.88 -9.33
C THR A 299 19.47 9.72 -8.08
N ALA A 300 20.27 10.78 -8.16
CA ALA A 300 20.45 11.75 -7.07
C ALA A 300 19.14 12.43 -6.66
N LYS A 301 18.18 12.55 -7.59
CA LYS A 301 16.83 13.09 -7.32
C LYS A 301 15.80 12.00 -7.00
N GLY A 302 16.25 10.78 -6.74
CA GLY A 302 15.42 9.64 -6.38
C GLY A 302 14.76 8.92 -7.56
N GLY A 303 15.18 9.20 -8.79
CA GLY A 303 14.78 8.43 -9.97
C GLY A 303 15.42 7.04 -10.03
N ALA A 304 14.86 6.15 -10.84
CA ALA A 304 15.46 4.87 -11.20
C ALA A 304 15.71 4.80 -12.71
N VAL A 305 16.81 4.17 -13.11
CA VAL A 305 17.21 4.02 -14.51
C VAL A 305 17.30 2.54 -14.85
N THR A 306 16.77 2.16 -16.01
CA THR A 306 16.97 0.84 -16.61
C THR A 306 17.64 0.98 -17.96
N LEU A 307 18.67 0.16 -18.19
CA LEU A 307 19.41 0.13 -19.44
C LEU A 307 19.12 -1.19 -20.17
N ASP A 308 18.64 -1.10 -21.40
CA ASP A 308 18.44 -2.25 -22.30
C ASP A 308 19.75 -2.63 -23.00
N LEU A 309 20.03 -3.94 -22.96
CA LEU A 309 21.21 -4.57 -23.52
C LEU A 309 20.82 -5.72 -24.45
N GLY A 310 21.64 -5.95 -25.47
CA GLY A 310 21.41 -7.00 -26.46
C GLY A 310 21.85 -8.38 -26.00
N PRO A 311 20.98 -9.41 -26.03
CA PRO A 311 21.37 -10.76 -25.65
C PRO A 311 22.15 -11.50 -26.76
N THR A 312 22.91 -12.51 -26.37
CA THR A 312 23.54 -13.47 -27.29
C THR A 312 22.50 -14.46 -27.82
N TRP A 313 22.35 -14.54 -29.15
CA TRP A 313 21.52 -15.53 -29.83
C TRP A 313 22.34 -16.62 -30.55
N ASP A 314 23.63 -16.41 -30.73
CA ASP A 314 24.55 -17.30 -31.41
C ASP A 314 25.60 -17.84 -30.43
N GLU A 315 25.53 -19.14 -30.14
CA GLU A 315 26.42 -19.85 -29.21
C GLU A 315 27.90 -19.70 -29.58
N ARG A 316 28.21 -19.45 -30.86
CA ARG A 316 29.58 -19.21 -31.34
C ARG A 316 30.16 -17.89 -30.81
N THR A 317 29.29 -16.96 -30.44
CA THR A 317 29.66 -15.62 -29.96
C THR A 317 29.56 -15.47 -28.45
N GLY A 318 29.13 -16.52 -27.74
CA GLY A 318 29.01 -16.59 -26.30
C GLY A 318 27.80 -17.40 -25.84
N PRO A 319 27.65 -17.66 -24.53
CA PRO A 319 26.50 -18.39 -24.01
C PRO A 319 25.18 -17.66 -24.30
N ILE A 320 24.12 -18.39 -24.67
CA ILE A 320 22.82 -17.79 -25.02
C ILE A 320 22.29 -16.95 -23.86
N GLY A 321 21.80 -15.75 -24.18
CA GLY A 321 21.26 -14.80 -23.21
C GLY A 321 22.31 -13.85 -22.60
N THR A 322 23.60 -14.13 -22.70
CA THR A 322 24.64 -13.23 -22.15
C THR A 322 24.70 -11.89 -22.90
N PHE A 323 25.32 -10.90 -22.28
CA PHE A 323 25.49 -9.55 -22.80
C PHE A 323 26.90 -9.32 -23.37
N ASP A 324 27.02 -8.33 -24.25
CA ASP A 324 28.30 -7.86 -24.76
C ASP A 324 29.18 -7.25 -23.67
N ALA A 325 30.49 -7.50 -23.73
CA ALA A 325 31.44 -7.03 -22.73
C ALA A 325 31.51 -5.49 -22.67
N ALA A 326 31.37 -4.79 -23.80
CA ALA A 326 31.39 -3.33 -23.83
C ALA A 326 30.14 -2.75 -23.15
N GLN A 327 28.97 -3.33 -23.39
CA GLN A 327 27.74 -2.92 -22.71
C GLN A 327 27.80 -3.20 -21.21
N ALA A 328 28.30 -4.38 -20.82
CA ALA A 328 28.47 -4.74 -19.42
C ALA A 328 29.44 -3.79 -18.69
N ALA A 329 30.53 -3.38 -19.34
CA ALA A 329 31.45 -2.40 -18.81
C ALA A 329 30.79 -1.03 -18.59
N GLN A 330 29.91 -0.58 -19.49
CA GLN A 330 29.16 0.67 -19.31
C GLN A 330 28.20 0.60 -18.10
N VAL A 331 27.42 -0.47 -17.96
CA VAL A 331 26.52 -0.66 -16.82
C VAL A 331 27.31 -0.66 -15.50
N LYS A 332 28.45 -1.36 -15.47
CA LYS A 332 29.34 -1.42 -14.30
C LYS A 332 29.89 -0.04 -13.91
N ALA A 333 30.30 0.76 -14.89
CA ALA A 333 30.77 2.12 -14.65
C ALA A 333 29.64 3.04 -14.14
N VAL A 334 28.44 2.94 -14.71
CA VAL A 334 27.24 3.65 -14.22
C VAL A 334 26.95 3.24 -12.78
N ARG A 335 26.98 1.94 -12.48
CA ARG A 335 26.76 1.41 -11.12
C ARG A 335 27.75 1.99 -10.11
N ALA A 336 29.04 2.04 -10.47
CA ALA A 336 30.07 2.60 -9.61
C ALA A 336 29.80 4.08 -9.29
N ALA A 337 29.36 4.88 -10.27
CA ALA A 337 29.04 6.29 -10.07
C ALA A 337 27.75 6.50 -9.24
N VAL A 338 26.67 5.78 -9.56
CA VAL A 338 25.42 5.92 -8.79
C VAL A 338 25.51 5.31 -7.39
N GLY A 339 26.48 4.43 -7.12
CA GLY A 339 26.76 3.86 -5.80
C GLY A 339 27.66 4.71 -4.89
N THR A 340 28.51 5.58 -5.46
CA THR A 340 29.50 6.39 -4.72
C THR A 340 28.97 7.71 -4.18
N ALA A 341 27.78 8.16 -4.61
CA ALA A 341 27.11 9.37 -4.11
C ALA A 341 26.62 9.30 -2.64
N SER A 342 27.04 8.29 -1.86
CA SER A 342 26.69 8.16 -0.43
C SER A 342 27.78 7.47 0.39
N ALA A 343 29.05 7.84 0.21
CA ALA A 343 30.14 7.32 1.05
C ALA A 343 30.47 8.21 2.27
N ASN A 344 29.99 9.45 2.34
CA ASN A 344 30.28 10.38 3.46
C ASN A 344 29.06 11.09 4.08
N ALA A 345 27.83 10.71 3.70
CA ALA A 345 26.69 10.98 4.56
C ALA A 345 26.65 9.86 5.61
N PRO A 346 26.50 10.14 6.93
CA PRO A 346 26.21 9.09 7.88
C PRO A 346 25.04 8.29 7.30
N ARG A 347 25.21 6.95 7.21
CA ARG A 347 24.06 6.05 6.97
C ARG A 347 22.94 6.60 7.85
N PRO A 348 21.76 6.94 7.31
CA PRO A 348 20.63 7.10 8.18
C PRO A 348 20.51 5.75 8.84
N GLN A 349 20.90 5.68 10.12
CA GLN A 349 20.42 4.67 11.03
C GLN A 349 18.93 4.62 10.72
N ALA A 350 18.46 3.50 10.15
CA ALA A 350 17.08 3.38 9.71
C ALA A 350 16.25 3.99 10.83
N ALA A 351 15.63 5.14 10.55
CA ALA A 351 14.83 5.81 11.56
C ALA A 351 13.86 4.72 12.00
N ALA A 352 13.91 4.36 13.30
CA ALA A 352 13.05 3.31 13.82
C ALA A 352 11.66 3.59 13.27
N PRO A 353 11.02 2.62 12.58
CA PRO A 353 9.82 2.87 11.79
C PRO A 353 8.89 3.74 12.60
N ARG A 354 8.59 4.96 12.09
CA ARG A 354 7.75 5.91 12.81
C ARG A 354 6.45 5.18 13.10
N LYS A 355 6.18 4.99 14.39
CA LYS A 355 4.97 4.31 14.85
C LYS A 355 3.76 5.03 14.23
N PRO A 356 2.79 4.31 13.63
CA PRO A 356 1.67 4.94 12.94
C PRO A 356 0.78 5.68 13.95
N ASN A 357 0.27 6.86 13.59
CA ASN A 357 -0.76 7.51 14.38
C ASN A 357 -2.04 6.67 14.36
N VAL A 358 -2.60 6.39 15.55
CA VAL A 358 -3.87 5.68 15.70
C VAL A 358 -4.96 6.72 15.92
N VAL A 359 -5.85 6.89 14.93
CA VAL A 359 -6.99 7.82 15.03
C VAL A 359 -8.29 7.03 15.11
N PHE A 360 -9.03 7.18 16.21
CA PHE A 360 -10.32 6.55 16.42
C PHE A 360 -11.44 7.61 16.40
N ILE A 361 -12.33 7.52 15.41
CA ILE A 361 -13.46 8.44 15.25
C ILE A 361 -14.74 7.72 15.66
N LEU A 362 -15.45 8.26 16.64
CA LEU A 362 -16.73 7.76 17.10
C LEU A 362 -17.79 8.84 16.95
N ALA A 363 -18.85 8.52 16.21
CA ALA A 363 -20.03 9.37 16.07
C ALA A 363 -21.20 8.73 16.83
N ASP A 364 -21.83 9.51 17.72
CA ASP A 364 -23.10 9.14 18.34
C ASP A 364 -24.23 9.32 17.29
N ASP A 365 -25.28 8.51 17.39
CA ASP A 365 -26.48 8.58 16.53
C ASP A 365 -26.23 8.48 15.01
N LEU A 366 -25.10 7.90 14.60
CA LEU A 366 -24.80 7.63 13.18
C LEU A 366 -25.29 6.23 12.79
N GLY A 367 -26.43 6.17 12.12
CA GLY A 367 -27.00 4.94 11.59
C GLY A 367 -26.36 4.49 10.27
N TRP A 368 -26.56 3.20 9.94
CA TRP A 368 -26.07 2.61 8.70
C TRP A 368 -26.63 3.27 7.42
N ALA A 369 -27.77 3.97 7.52
CA ALA A 369 -28.40 4.65 6.40
C ALA A 369 -27.94 6.11 6.23
N ASP A 370 -27.18 6.63 7.20
CA ASP A 370 -26.96 8.07 7.35
C ASP A 370 -25.72 8.59 6.63
N THR A 371 -25.07 7.76 5.80
CA THR A 371 -23.93 8.15 4.96
C THR A 371 -24.13 7.71 3.51
N THR A 372 -23.48 8.38 2.56
CA THR A 372 -23.56 8.00 1.14
C THR A 372 -22.90 6.64 0.85
N LEU A 373 -22.08 6.13 1.77
CA LEU A 373 -21.33 4.88 1.66
C LEU A 373 -22.21 3.66 1.34
N TYR A 374 -23.40 3.58 1.93
CA TYR A 374 -24.30 2.44 1.78
C TYR A 374 -25.44 2.68 0.77
N GLY A 375 -25.40 3.80 0.05
CA GLY A 375 -26.36 4.14 -1.00
C GLY A 375 -27.81 4.34 -0.52
N ARG A 376 -28.02 4.54 0.78
CA ARG A 376 -29.35 4.68 1.39
C ARG A 376 -29.86 6.11 1.47
N THR A 377 -28.96 7.08 1.55
CA THR A 377 -29.30 8.50 1.45
C THR A 377 -28.77 9.10 0.15
N LYS A 378 -29.57 9.98 -0.45
CA LYS A 378 -29.18 10.87 -1.56
C LYS A 378 -29.39 12.34 -1.20
N PHE A 379 -29.84 12.63 0.03
CA PHE A 379 -30.24 13.97 0.47
C PHE A 379 -29.02 14.87 0.72
N TYR A 380 -27.94 14.32 1.29
CA TYR A 380 -26.66 14.99 1.51
C TYR A 380 -25.50 14.12 1.03
N ARG A 381 -24.31 14.70 0.95
CA ARG A 381 -23.08 14.03 0.47
C ARG A 381 -22.08 13.88 1.60
N THR A 382 -21.45 12.71 1.73
CA THR A 382 -20.37 12.49 2.70
C THR A 382 -19.03 12.18 2.00
N PRO A 383 -18.49 13.11 1.18
CA PRO A 383 -17.36 12.82 0.29
C PRO A 383 -16.08 12.41 1.03
N ASN A 384 -15.87 12.94 2.24
CA ASN A 384 -14.73 12.58 3.08
C ASN A 384 -14.86 11.16 3.66
N VAL A 385 -16.05 10.76 4.08
CA VAL A 385 -16.35 9.39 4.53
C VAL A 385 -16.19 8.41 3.36
N ASP A 386 -16.73 8.75 2.18
CA ASP A 386 -16.56 7.92 0.99
C ASP A 386 -15.09 7.80 0.59
N ARG A 387 -14.31 8.88 0.72
CA ARG A 387 -12.87 8.88 0.45
C ARG A 387 -12.14 7.99 1.46
N LEU A 388 -12.51 8.03 2.74
CA LEU A 388 -11.94 7.16 3.77
C LEU A 388 -12.25 5.69 3.48
N ALA A 389 -13.50 5.37 3.14
CA ALA A 389 -13.92 4.03 2.79
C ALA A 389 -13.23 3.48 1.54
N ARG A 390 -13.08 4.28 0.46
CA ARG A 390 -12.35 3.89 -0.76
C ARG A 390 -10.86 3.66 -0.53
N ARG A 391 -10.28 4.37 0.43
CA ARG A 391 -8.89 4.23 0.85
C ARG A 391 -8.72 3.15 1.91
N GLY A 392 -9.79 2.47 2.30
CA GLY A 392 -9.76 1.56 3.42
C GLY A 392 -10.59 0.31 3.23
N MET A 393 -10.89 -0.32 4.35
CA MET A 393 -11.70 -1.52 4.45
C MET A 393 -12.98 -1.15 5.17
N THR A 394 -14.11 -1.53 4.58
CA THR A 394 -15.44 -1.29 5.14
C THR A 394 -16.00 -2.59 5.70
N PHE A 395 -16.48 -2.55 6.94
CA PHE A 395 -17.15 -3.68 7.57
C PHE A 395 -18.66 -3.47 7.52
N THR A 396 -19.38 -4.35 6.82
CA THR A 396 -20.85 -4.34 6.78
C THR A 396 -21.49 -4.99 8.00
N ARG A 397 -20.67 -5.58 8.88
CA ARG A 397 -21.05 -6.20 10.15
C ARG A 397 -20.15 -5.67 11.26
N ALA A 398 -20.46 -4.46 11.74
CA ALA A 398 -19.77 -3.81 12.84
C ALA A 398 -20.80 -3.47 13.93
N TYR A 399 -20.74 -4.17 15.06
CA TYR A 399 -21.70 -4.04 16.15
C TYR A 399 -21.07 -3.28 17.31
N SER A 400 -21.74 -2.25 17.80
CA SER A 400 -21.39 -1.65 19.09
C SER A 400 -21.76 -2.60 20.23
N ALA A 401 -21.02 -2.53 21.34
CA ALA A 401 -21.33 -3.35 22.51
C ALA A 401 -22.67 -2.97 23.17
N SER A 402 -23.20 -1.78 22.84
CA SER A 402 -24.50 -1.27 23.28
C SER A 402 -25.03 -0.25 22.27
N PRO A 403 -26.36 -0.08 22.14
CA PRO A 403 -26.93 1.04 21.37
C PRO A 403 -26.78 2.39 22.08
N LEU A 404 -26.23 2.45 23.30
CA LEU A 404 -26.13 3.67 24.11
C LEU A 404 -24.66 4.14 24.24
N CYS A 405 -24.48 5.45 24.36
CA CYS A 405 -23.17 6.12 24.28
C CYS A 405 -22.19 5.74 25.42
N SER A 406 -22.54 5.95 26.70
CA SER A 406 -21.62 5.63 27.82
C SER A 406 -21.24 4.15 27.86
N PRO A 407 -22.16 3.18 27.73
CA PRO A 407 -21.79 1.76 27.68
C PRO A 407 -20.83 1.43 26.52
N THR A 408 -21.06 1.98 25.32
CA THR A 408 -20.19 1.77 24.16
C THR A 408 -18.80 2.37 24.39
N ARG A 409 -18.71 3.59 24.92
CA ARG A 409 -17.43 4.24 25.23
C ARG A 409 -16.65 3.47 26.29
N ALA A 410 -17.33 3.00 27.34
CA ALA A 410 -16.71 2.16 28.38
C ALA A 410 -16.15 0.86 27.78
N SER A 411 -16.89 0.23 26.88
CA SER A 411 -16.44 -0.97 26.17
C SER A 411 -15.26 -0.72 25.24
N ILE A 412 -15.22 0.41 24.51
CA ILE A 412 -14.10 0.77 23.65
C ILE A 412 -12.84 1.02 24.50
N MET A 413 -12.99 1.74 25.62
CA MET A 413 -11.86 2.05 26.51
C MET A 413 -11.29 0.79 27.18
N THR A 414 -12.13 -0.17 27.56
CA THR A 414 -11.68 -1.30 28.41
C THR A 414 -11.58 -2.65 27.67
N GLY A 415 -12.18 -2.77 26.49
CA GLY A 415 -12.38 -4.05 25.81
C GLY A 415 -13.38 -4.99 26.50
N LEU A 416 -14.14 -4.50 27.50
CA LEU A 416 -15.09 -5.30 28.28
C LEU A 416 -16.54 -5.00 27.88
N SER A 417 -17.44 -5.98 28.01
CA SER A 417 -18.86 -5.75 27.76
C SER A 417 -19.49 -4.83 28.82
N PRO A 418 -20.60 -4.14 28.50
CA PRO A 418 -21.34 -3.31 29.46
C PRO A 418 -21.68 -4.02 30.77
N ALA A 419 -21.98 -5.32 30.69
CA ALA A 419 -22.25 -6.14 31.87
C ALA A 419 -21.04 -6.29 32.80
N ARG A 420 -19.81 -6.23 32.28
CA ARG A 420 -18.58 -6.32 33.09
C ARG A 420 -18.14 -4.98 33.64
N THR A 421 -18.35 -3.90 32.88
CA THR A 421 -18.04 -2.54 33.37
C THR A 421 -19.10 -2.04 34.34
N GLY A 422 -20.32 -2.58 34.29
CA GLY A 422 -21.47 -2.12 35.05
C GLY A 422 -22.14 -0.87 34.46
N ILE A 423 -21.58 -0.32 33.38
CA ILE A 423 -22.12 0.86 32.69
C ILE A 423 -23.09 0.35 31.62
N THR A 424 -24.38 0.35 31.94
CA THR A 424 -25.46 -0.19 31.10
C THR A 424 -26.41 0.89 30.57
N ALA A 425 -26.32 2.12 31.09
CA ALA A 425 -27.12 3.27 30.69
C ALA A 425 -26.24 4.53 30.50
N PRO A 426 -26.68 5.56 29.72
CA PRO A 426 -25.91 6.76 29.42
C PRO A 426 -25.91 7.80 30.56
N VAL A 427 -25.73 7.33 31.80
CA VAL A 427 -25.93 8.10 33.03
C VAL A 427 -24.63 8.64 33.63
N CYS A 428 -23.49 8.49 32.96
CA CYS A 428 -22.20 8.84 33.58
C CYS A 428 -21.97 10.35 33.81
N HIS A 429 -22.87 11.20 33.32
CA HIS A 429 -22.87 12.64 33.54
C HIS A 429 -23.65 13.07 34.80
N VAL A 430 -24.41 12.17 35.42
CA VAL A 430 -25.23 12.51 36.59
C VAL A 430 -24.35 12.83 37.80
N PRO A 431 -24.78 13.74 38.70
CA PRO A 431 -23.98 14.17 39.84
C PRO A 431 -23.61 13.03 40.79
N GLU A 432 -24.55 12.10 41.02
CA GLU A 432 -24.33 10.97 41.91
C GLU A 432 -23.27 10.02 41.35
N ALA A 433 -22.33 9.63 42.22
CA ALA A 433 -21.25 8.71 41.91
C ALA A 433 -21.58 7.30 42.42
N LEU A 434 -22.18 6.49 41.56
CA LEU A 434 -22.33 5.06 41.71
C LEU A 434 -21.22 4.33 40.92
N LEU A 435 -20.33 3.60 41.61
CA LEU A 435 -19.15 2.96 41.00
C LEU A 435 -19.42 1.53 40.53
N GLU A 436 -20.41 0.87 41.10
CA GLU A 436 -20.80 -0.48 40.73
C GLU A 436 -22.30 -0.51 40.40
N ALA A 437 -22.66 -1.29 39.40
CA ALA A 437 -24.05 -1.44 39.03
C ALA A 437 -24.84 -2.11 40.16
N ALA A 438 -26.04 -1.64 40.43
CA ALA A 438 -26.90 -2.17 41.48
C ALA A 438 -28.20 -2.72 40.90
N ALA A 439 -28.72 -3.79 41.48
CA ALA A 439 -30.06 -4.27 41.15
C ALA A 439 -31.10 -3.37 41.83
N GLU A 440 -32.08 -2.87 41.08
CA GLU A 440 -33.23 -2.21 41.67
C GLU A 440 -34.27 -3.24 42.11
N THR A 441 -34.81 -3.06 43.31
CA THR A 441 -35.86 -3.91 43.87
C THR A 441 -37.27 -3.35 43.61
N THR A 442 -37.36 -2.12 43.10
CA THR A 442 -38.64 -1.46 42.77
C THR A 442 -38.53 -0.75 41.42
N ALA A 443 -39.68 -0.54 40.78
CA ALA A 443 -39.80 0.23 39.55
C ALA A 443 -41.08 1.08 39.60
N PRO A 444 -41.17 2.17 38.82
CA PRO A 444 -42.42 2.92 38.65
C PRO A 444 -43.60 2.01 38.26
N PRO A 445 -44.85 2.32 38.65
CA PRO A 445 -46.02 1.47 38.37
C PRO A 445 -46.27 1.20 36.87
N ASP A 446 -45.75 2.05 35.99
CA ASP A 446 -45.82 1.94 34.53
C ASP A 446 -44.66 1.12 33.92
N CYS A 447 -43.69 0.67 34.72
CA CYS A 447 -42.56 -0.15 34.29
C CYS A 447 -42.82 -1.64 34.56
N LYS A 448 -42.76 -2.48 33.52
CA LYS A 448 -43.01 -3.93 33.61
C LYS A 448 -41.88 -4.76 34.25
N ALA A 449 -40.73 -4.16 34.49
CA ALA A 449 -39.56 -4.81 35.08
C ALA A 449 -38.73 -3.79 35.85
N THR A 450 -38.01 -4.26 36.89
CA THR A 450 -36.94 -3.46 37.48
C THR A 450 -35.76 -3.43 36.53
N VAL A 451 -35.05 -2.30 36.50
CA VAL A 451 -33.86 -2.10 35.66
C VAL A 451 -32.63 -2.04 36.54
N CYS A 452 -31.52 -2.60 36.05
CA CYS A 452 -30.25 -2.44 36.74
C CYS A 452 -29.86 -0.96 36.75
N ARG A 453 -29.58 -0.43 37.94
CA ARG A 453 -29.02 0.89 38.12
C ARG A 453 -27.57 0.87 37.62
N SER A 454 -27.34 1.49 36.47
CA SER A 454 -26.04 1.56 35.83
C SER A 454 -25.02 2.27 36.71
N ALA A 455 -23.78 1.77 36.72
CA ALA A 455 -22.64 2.55 37.19
C ALA A 455 -22.58 3.89 36.42
N THR A 456 -22.16 4.92 37.13
CA THR A 456 -22.14 6.32 36.66
C THR A 456 -20.72 6.83 36.46
N ARG A 457 -19.70 6.03 36.76
CA ARG A 457 -18.28 6.34 36.55
C ARG A 457 -17.59 5.14 35.94
N LEU A 458 -16.71 5.36 34.98
CA LEU A 458 -15.68 4.38 34.67
C LEU A 458 -14.62 4.48 35.78
N VAL A 459 -14.50 3.45 36.62
CA VAL A 459 -13.47 3.46 37.68
C VAL A 459 -12.06 3.34 37.08
N ALA A 460 -11.08 4.01 37.67
CA ALA A 460 -9.69 4.05 37.20
C ALA A 460 -8.93 2.70 37.34
N ASP A 461 -9.55 1.70 37.98
CA ASP A 461 -8.99 0.36 38.16
C ASP A 461 -8.89 -0.44 36.85
N TYR A 462 -9.62 -0.04 35.81
CA TYR A 462 -9.53 -0.65 34.49
C TYR A 462 -8.28 -0.18 33.76
N PHE A 463 -7.61 -1.12 33.08
CA PHE A 463 -6.58 -0.77 32.11
C PHE A 463 -7.25 -0.37 30.80
N THR A 464 -6.98 0.84 30.34
CA THR A 464 -7.69 1.47 29.23
C THR A 464 -6.90 1.47 27.92
N LEU A 465 -7.59 1.73 26.80
CA LEU A 465 -6.99 1.87 25.48
C LEU A 465 -5.92 2.97 25.44
N ALA A 466 -6.17 4.11 26.10
CA ALA A 466 -5.20 5.20 26.17
C ALA A 466 -3.95 4.79 26.97
N GLU A 467 -4.12 4.14 28.13
CA GLU A 467 -2.98 3.62 28.89
C GLU A 467 -2.18 2.56 28.12
N ALA A 468 -2.87 1.71 27.33
CA ALA A 468 -2.22 0.73 26.47
C ALA A 468 -1.38 1.39 25.35
N LEU A 469 -1.92 2.41 24.69
CA LEU A 469 -1.21 3.19 23.67
C LEU A 469 -0.03 3.96 24.29
N LYS A 470 -0.24 4.57 25.45
CA LYS A 470 0.81 5.26 26.19
C LYS A 470 1.95 4.34 26.62
N ALA A 471 1.63 3.14 27.12
CA ALA A 471 2.63 2.11 27.42
C ALA A 471 3.40 1.65 26.17
N ALA A 472 2.78 1.70 24.99
CA ALA A 472 3.43 1.47 23.71
C ALA A 472 4.21 2.69 23.18
N GLY A 473 4.27 3.79 23.93
CA GLY A 473 5.05 5.00 23.61
C GLY A 473 4.36 5.98 22.67
N TYR A 474 3.02 5.97 22.60
CA TYR A 474 2.25 7.00 21.90
C TYR A 474 1.89 8.16 22.83
N ALA A 475 1.89 9.38 22.28
CA ALA A 475 1.13 10.47 22.87
C ALA A 475 -0.37 10.22 22.66
N THR A 476 -1.19 10.59 23.63
CA THR A 476 -2.62 10.26 23.65
C THR A 476 -3.48 11.51 23.83
N GLY A 477 -4.47 11.69 22.95
CA GLY A 477 -5.39 12.83 23.02
C GLY A 477 -6.84 12.40 22.88
N HIS A 478 -7.71 12.99 23.71
CA HIS A 478 -9.16 12.88 23.64
C HIS A 478 -9.74 14.20 23.14
N PHE A 479 -10.57 14.11 22.10
CA PHE A 479 -11.24 15.24 21.48
C PHE A 479 -12.74 14.96 21.37
N GLY A 480 -13.54 15.62 22.20
CA GLY A 480 -15.01 15.55 22.14
C GLY A 480 -15.66 15.09 23.44
N LYS A 481 -16.70 14.26 23.30
CA LYS A 481 -17.55 13.84 24.40
C LYS A 481 -16.95 12.66 25.15
N TRP A 482 -16.57 12.86 26.40
CA TRP A 482 -16.09 11.76 27.26
C TRP A 482 -17.23 10.86 27.74
N HIS A 483 -18.19 11.44 28.46
CA HIS A 483 -19.42 10.80 28.96
C HIS A 483 -19.20 9.47 29.72
N LEU A 484 -18.09 9.37 30.46
CA LEU A 484 -17.77 8.27 31.38
C LEU A 484 -17.52 8.73 32.83
N GLY A 485 -17.67 10.03 33.10
CA GLY A 485 -17.61 10.61 34.44
C GLY A 485 -17.07 12.04 34.43
N PRO A 486 -17.44 12.89 35.41
CA PRO A 486 -16.67 14.07 35.76
C PRO A 486 -15.37 13.68 36.47
N GLN A 487 -14.46 14.66 36.65
CA GLN A 487 -13.31 14.47 37.54
C GLN A 487 -13.75 13.90 38.90
N PRO A 488 -13.01 12.93 39.46
CA PRO A 488 -11.70 12.42 39.03
C PRO A 488 -11.77 11.22 38.05
N TYR A 489 -12.79 11.13 37.20
CA TYR A 489 -13.01 10.05 36.23
C TYR A 489 -13.03 10.57 34.79
N SER A 490 -12.27 11.62 34.49
CA SER A 490 -12.15 12.24 33.18
C SER A 490 -11.15 11.49 32.29
N PRO A 491 -11.03 11.83 30.99
CA PRO A 491 -10.05 11.20 30.10
C PRO A 491 -8.62 11.22 30.66
N ILE A 492 -8.23 12.27 31.38
CA ILE A 492 -6.88 12.41 31.95
C ILE A 492 -6.60 11.33 32.99
N GLU A 493 -7.55 11.04 33.89
CA GLU A 493 -7.40 9.94 34.85
C GLU A 493 -7.48 8.55 34.21
N HIS A 494 -7.89 8.49 32.94
CA HIS A 494 -7.90 7.29 32.10
C HIS A 494 -6.78 7.26 31.07
N GLY A 495 -5.69 7.99 31.32
CA GLY A 495 -4.42 7.83 30.61
C GLY A 495 -4.24 8.70 29.37
N PHE A 496 -5.20 9.56 29.02
CA PHE A 496 -5.02 10.57 27.98
C PHE A 496 -4.09 11.70 28.47
N ASP A 497 -3.21 12.19 27.60
CA ASP A 497 -2.34 13.34 27.88
C ASP A 497 -3.05 14.68 27.63
N VAL A 498 -3.99 14.70 26.67
CA VAL A 498 -4.77 15.87 26.27
C VAL A 498 -6.26 15.52 26.31
N ASP A 499 -7.08 16.44 26.87
CA ASP A 499 -8.53 16.34 26.89
C ASP A 499 -9.18 17.67 26.51
N VAL A 500 -9.86 17.69 25.37
CA VAL A 500 -10.55 18.89 24.86
C VAL A 500 -11.93 18.49 24.32
N PRO A 501 -13.00 19.24 24.61
CA PRO A 501 -13.14 20.10 25.76
C PRO A 501 -13.17 19.23 27.03
N HIS A 502 -12.52 19.70 28.09
CA HIS A 502 -12.64 19.08 29.40
C HIS A 502 -14.05 19.29 29.98
N TRP A 503 -14.99 18.43 29.59
CA TRP A 503 -16.43 18.57 29.85
C TRP A 503 -17.11 17.22 30.12
N PRO A 504 -17.80 17.05 31.26
CA PRO A 504 -18.44 15.79 31.64
C PRO A 504 -19.84 15.59 31.04
N GLY A 505 -20.41 16.63 30.42
CA GLY A 505 -21.79 16.61 29.98
C GLY A 505 -22.03 15.67 28.78
N PRO A 506 -23.31 15.33 28.52
CA PRO A 506 -23.70 14.34 27.52
C PRO A 506 -23.63 14.84 26.06
N GLY A 507 -23.17 16.06 25.83
CA GLY A 507 -23.16 16.71 24.52
C GLY A 507 -22.52 18.09 24.60
N PRO A 508 -22.58 18.88 23.51
CA PRO A 508 -22.05 20.22 23.51
C PRO A 508 -22.72 21.07 24.58
N ALA A 509 -21.94 21.92 25.25
CA ALA A 509 -22.48 22.84 26.23
C ALA A 509 -23.30 23.92 25.49
N GLY A 510 -24.62 23.77 25.46
CA GLY A 510 -25.55 24.72 24.83
C GLY A 510 -25.90 24.38 23.38
N SER A 511 -25.02 24.71 22.43
CA SER A 511 -25.27 24.63 20.98
C SER A 511 -24.10 23.99 20.24
N TYR A 512 -24.37 23.39 19.08
CA TYR A 512 -23.34 22.93 18.13
C TYR A 512 -22.69 24.09 17.36
N VAL A 513 -23.41 25.20 17.21
CA VAL A 513 -22.94 26.41 16.53
C VAL A 513 -22.66 27.49 17.57
N ALA A 514 -21.49 28.13 17.48
CA ALA A 514 -21.03 29.16 18.39
C ALA A 514 -22.04 30.32 18.51
N PRO A 515 -22.22 30.91 19.71
CA PRO A 515 -21.44 30.64 20.92
C PRO A 515 -21.93 29.42 21.71
N TRP A 516 -21.00 28.52 22.04
CA TRP A 516 -21.23 27.43 22.99
C TRP A 516 -20.74 27.82 24.40
N ARG A 517 -21.05 26.99 25.39
CA ARG A 517 -20.91 27.31 26.83
C ARG A 517 -19.90 26.40 27.55
N PHE A 518 -18.86 25.93 26.85
CA PHE A 518 -17.79 25.20 27.52
C PHE A 518 -16.99 26.14 28.45
N PRO A 519 -16.65 25.72 29.69
CA PRO A 519 -15.91 26.56 30.62
C PRO A 519 -14.49 26.90 30.14
N SER A 520 -13.78 25.93 29.56
CA SER A 520 -12.36 26.00 29.21
C SER A 520 -12.09 25.94 27.70
N PHE A 521 -13.12 26.06 26.86
CA PHE A 521 -12.99 25.95 25.41
C PHE A 521 -13.85 26.98 24.68
N LYS A 522 -13.21 27.78 23.82
CA LYS A 522 -13.83 28.92 23.13
C LYS A 522 -13.74 28.80 21.61
N GLU A 523 -14.77 29.34 20.98
CA GLU A 523 -14.85 29.58 19.55
C GLU A 523 -13.77 30.56 19.09
N ARG A 524 -13.27 30.35 17.87
CA ARG A 524 -12.34 31.25 17.18
C ARG A 524 -13.07 32.33 16.38
N ALA A 525 -14.30 32.04 15.95
CA ALA A 525 -15.11 32.93 15.15
C ALA A 525 -16.61 32.76 15.46
N PRO A 526 -17.44 33.79 15.22
CA PRO A 526 -18.89 33.67 15.29
C PRO A 526 -19.43 32.57 14.37
N ALA A 527 -20.46 31.85 14.81
CA ALA A 527 -21.11 30.76 14.08
C ALA A 527 -20.19 29.60 13.66
N GLU A 528 -18.99 29.47 14.26
CA GLU A 528 -18.16 28.28 14.12
C GLU A 528 -18.92 27.04 14.59
N HIS A 529 -18.73 25.89 13.93
CA HIS A 529 -19.31 24.62 14.33
C HIS A 529 -18.33 23.90 15.28
N ILE A 530 -18.82 23.34 16.39
CA ILE A 530 -17.95 22.77 17.43
C ILE A 530 -17.11 21.59 16.89
N GLU A 531 -17.64 20.82 15.95
CA GLU A 531 -16.97 19.70 15.28
C GLU A 531 -15.78 20.18 14.43
N ASP A 532 -15.91 21.30 13.73
CA ASP A 532 -14.80 21.89 12.96
C ASP A 532 -13.72 22.40 13.90
N ARG A 533 -14.13 23.09 14.98
CA ARG A 533 -13.24 23.57 16.04
C ARG A 533 -12.48 22.41 16.68
N MET A 534 -13.16 21.31 16.97
CA MET A 534 -12.62 20.09 17.57
C MET A 534 -11.66 19.36 16.63
N ALA A 535 -12.04 19.22 15.35
CA ALA A 535 -11.20 18.61 14.33
C ALA A 535 -9.90 19.40 14.14
N ALA A 536 -9.94 20.73 14.22
CA ALA A 536 -8.75 21.57 14.16
C ALA A 536 -7.79 21.35 15.35
N GLU A 537 -8.31 21.16 16.56
CA GLU A 537 -7.49 20.83 17.73
C GLU A 537 -6.89 19.42 17.64
N ALA A 538 -7.68 18.45 17.19
CA ALA A 538 -7.19 17.09 16.96
C ALA A 538 -6.09 17.06 15.89
N ALA A 539 -6.25 17.82 14.79
CA ALA A 539 -5.23 17.95 13.76
C ALA A 539 -3.96 18.61 14.30
N ALA A 540 -4.07 19.71 15.05
CA ALA A 540 -2.93 20.38 15.66
C ALA A 540 -2.16 19.48 16.64
N PHE A 541 -2.86 18.63 17.40
CA PHE A 541 -2.24 17.65 18.27
C PHE A 541 -1.53 16.53 17.50
N ILE A 542 -2.07 16.10 16.36
CA ILE A 542 -1.45 15.07 15.50
C ILE A 542 -0.19 15.61 14.79
N ASP A 543 -0.18 16.91 14.48
CA ASP A 543 0.93 17.58 13.78
C ASP A 543 2.08 18.00 14.72
N ALA A 544 1.82 18.12 16.03
CA ALA A 544 2.80 18.42 17.07
C ALA A 544 3.67 17.20 17.42
#